data_AF-A0A2D5AUI1-F1
#
_entry.id   AF-A0A2D5AUI1-F1
#
_cell.length_a   1.000
_cell.length_b   1.000
_cell.length_c   1.000
_cell.angle_alpha   90.00
_cell.angle_beta   90.00
_cell.angle_gamma   90.00
#
_symmetry.space_group_name_H-M   'P 1'
#
loop_
_entity.id
_entity.type
_entity.pdbx_description
1 polymer ?
#
loop_
_entity_poly.entity_id
_entity_poly.type
_entity_poly.pdbx_seq_one_letter_code
_entity_poly.pdbx_strand_id
1 'polypeptide(L)'
;MSFLSRTHTLRSWLGTRPWHGLSGSRLLRLFAWGVLGGALEVLGRTSPNEWIDALGVLGIVLGVAITLGRQDETSRKAWGRRITRSLNRRFASWKLRSGLDLRGNPPLSPRHPWRYAVLAGAIFLFLSTLLATHSFWPSGARSTLQNVSGLLYLVLLTGLWTALGLGTLTLWIASFAALEERLARSLTKHRWLEGRRSMYATLGFAAFIFVSLAGSFLPAVIPLVVVCISLILYACAVYAPGQSLRMTWKYADQNGEPYTSRWVWWDITLISGLGMLLSVPIVLSMGDRLGSTPFAGTSISGFLGGSFAWSLALFTPGCLGYVASRLLVAWRADPARPVPVCVHVQAHLTPKQSQAIASQLEQAGFATTFGPAAPKSTEVPILLEEDVAAGDKFSSFFTPWPRRVSSADIASEELHASLRRRAHLQYRRLLLRRLKNILKHARRRKYERGEGFWIAPQFWFATHLTRDTDEDSGTAIGPPYRKAIPREALHHLFKVMRAVDIDLVFLEDGVTLPSFRRVMSAVFEHYDLFADRQLEDGRHFSGIPGVRVLIHEFQLEQPLKPTGYPEPDYEDLGRARILHIYRDRGDDEAKEDVPIDLSSLPVPVGSFGGPLSLF
;
A
#
# COMPACT_ATOMS: atom_id res chain seq x y z
N MET A 1 -63.25 13.04 18.64
CA MET A 1 -62.82 13.58 19.95
C MET A 1 -61.47 12.99 20.31
N SER A 2 -60.37 13.76 20.16
CA SER A 2 -59.11 13.64 20.94
C SER A 2 -58.08 14.62 20.36
N PHE A 3 -58.33 15.92 20.53
CA PHE A 3 -57.47 17.02 20.06
C PHE A 3 -56.71 17.71 21.21
N LEU A 4 -56.44 17.00 22.32
CA LEU A 4 -55.91 17.58 23.56
C LEU A 4 -54.81 16.75 24.22
N SER A 5 -53.69 16.48 23.52
CA SER A 5 -52.49 15.91 24.20
C SER A 5 -51.13 16.37 23.65
N ARG A 6 -51.03 17.60 23.13
CA ARG A 6 -49.76 18.17 22.61
C ARG A 6 -49.26 19.44 23.30
N THR A 7 -49.74 19.76 24.50
CA THR A 7 -49.35 20.99 25.23
C THR A 7 -48.39 20.79 26.41
N HIS A 8 -47.98 19.56 26.74
CA HIS A 8 -47.07 19.30 27.87
C HIS A 8 -45.56 19.27 27.54
N THR A 9 -45.16 19.38 26.27
CA THR A 9 -43.73 19.36 25.86
C THR A 9 -43.07 20.74 25.71
N LEU A 10 -43.82 21.84 25.80
CA LEU A 10 -43.25 23.20 25.74
C LEU A 10 -42.81 23.75 27.11
N ARG A 11 -43.36 23.24 28.21
CA ARG A 11 -43.05 23.76 29.58
C ARG A 11 -41.79 23.17 30.20
N SER A 12 -41.35 21.98 29.77
CA SER A 12 -40.06 21.39 30.21
C SER A 12 -38.85 21.94 29.44
N TRP A 13 -39.07 22.57 28.28
CA TRP A 13 -38.02 23.24 27.50
C TRP A 13 -37.79 24.69 27.95
N LEU A 14 -38.84 25.34 28.47
CA LEU A 14 -38.77 26.66 29.13
C LEU A 14 -38.50 26.58 30.63
N GLY A 15 -38.04 25.41 31.12
CA GLY A 15 -37.48 25.29 32.46
C GLY A 15 -36.28 26.21 32.59
N THR A 16 -36.52 27.38 33.21
CA THR A 16 -35.52 28.34 33.64
C THR A 16 -34.47 27.62 34.45
N ARG A 17 -33.41 27.14 33.80
CA ARG A 17 -32.19 26.75 34.51
C ARG A 17 -31.80 27.97 35.34
N PRO A 18 -31.85 27.91 36.67
CA PRO A 18 -31.60 29.08 37.49
C PRO A 18 -30.19 29.57 37.17
N TRP A 19 -30.08 30.84 36.80
CA TRP A 19 -28.82 31.54 36.54
C TRP A 19 -27.88 31.56 37.76
N HIS A 20 -28.34 31.07 38.92
CA HIS A 20 -27.60 30.90 40.18
C HIS A 20 -26.42 29.91 40.13
N GLY A 21 -26.16 29.24 39.00
CA GLY A 21 -25.03 28.31 38.82
C GLY A 21 -23.82 28.87 38.05
N LEU A 22 -23.84 30.13 37.61
CA LEU A 22 -22.67 30.76 37.00
C LEU A 22 -21.73 31.23 38.12
N SER A 23 -20.75 30.39 38.47
CA SER A 23 -19.67 30.79 39.36
C SER A 23 -19.06 32.12 38.89
N GLY A 24 -18.73 33.04 39.79
CA GLY A 24 -18.17 34.35 39.43
C GLY A 24 -16.97 34.25 38.46
N SER A 25 -16.22 33.15 38.51
CA SER A 25 -15.14 32.82 37.58
C SER A 25 -15.58 32.58 36.12
N ARG A 26 -16.82 32.18 35.84
CA ARG A 26 -17.36 32.06 34.46
C ARG A 26 -17.77 33.41 33.92
N LEU A 27 -18.44 34.24 34.72
CA LEU A 27 -18.82 35.60 34.33
C LEU A 27 -17.58 36.47 34.08
N LEU A 28 -16.56 36.39 34.95
CA LEU A 28 -15.29 37.08 34.76
C LEU A 28 -14.59 36.65 33.46
N ARG A 29 -14.65 35.36 33.10
CA ARG A 29 -14.10 34.86 31.84
C ARG A 29 -14.85 35.40 30.63
N LEU A 30 -16.18 35.36 30.65
CA LEU A 30 -17.00 35.88 29.55
C LEU A 30 -16.77 37.38 29.37
N PHE A 31 -16.67 38.13 30.47
CA PHE A 31 -16.33 39.54 30.45
C PHE A 31 -14.92 39.78 29.87
N ALA A 32 -13.91 39.04 30.34
CA ALA A 32 -12.55 39.14 29.81
C ALA A 32 -12.48 38.81 28.30
N TRP A 33 -13.23 37.82 27.82
CA TRP A 33 -13.36 37.52 26.39
C TRP A 33 -14.11 38.60 25.61
N GLY A 34 -15.13 39.22 26.21
CA GLY A 34 -15.85 40.34 25.61
C GLY A 34 -14.94 41.56 25.43
N VAL A 35 -14.16 41.89 26.47
CA VAL A 35 -13.17 42.99 26.42
C VAL A 35 -12.07 42.68 25.41
N LEU A 36 -11.51 41.47 25.44
CA LEU A 36 -10.49 41.05 24.46
C LEU A 36 -11.05 41.06 23.04
N GLY A 37 -12.26 40.54 22.82
CA GLY A 37 -12.93 40.52 21.52
C GLY A 37 -13.20 41.92 20.99
N GLY A 38 -13.66 42.85 21.84
CA GLY A 38 -13.85 44.26 21.48
C GLY A 38 -12.53 44.96 21.14
N ALA A 39 -11.47 44.72 21.92
CA ALA A 39 -10.14 45.26 21.64
C ALA A 39 -9.58 44.73 20.32
N LEU A 40 -9.74 43.43 20.05
CA LEU A 40 -9.33 42.80 18.79
C LEU A 40 -10.16 43.26 17.59
N GLU A 41 -11.46 43.53 17.76
CA GLU A 41 -12.29 44.09 16.70
C GLU A 41 -11.80 45.49 16.29
N VAL A 42 -11.54 46.36 17.26
CA VAL A 42 -11.00 47.70 17.00
C VAL A 42 -9.63 47.59 16.36
N LEU A 43 -8.72 46.81 16.96
CA LEU A 43 -7.35 46.62 16.47
C LEU A 43 -7.33 46.05 15.04
N GLY A 44 -8.18 45.06 14.76
CA GLY A 44 -8.30 44.44 13.44
C GLY A 44 -8.82 45.41 12.38
N ARG A 45 -9.72 46.35 12.73
CA ARG A 45 -10.22 47.38 11.82
C ARG A 45 -9.21 48.48 11.54
N THR A 46 -8.44 48.89 12.56
CA THR A 46 -7.57 50.06 12.46
C THR A 46 -6.15 49.74 12.04
N SER A 47 -5.74 48.47 12.09
CA SER A 47 -4.37 48.04 11.81
C SER A 47 -4.04 48.10 10.31
N PRO A 48 -3.08 48.94 9.88
CA PRO A 48 -2.53 48.91 8.53
C PRO A 48 -1.35 47.94 8.39
N ASN A 49 -0.86 47.36 9.50
CA ASN A 49 0.41 46.65 9.56
C ASN A 49 0.22 45.20 10.07
N GLU A 50 0.77 44.23 9.35
CA GLU A 50 0.73 42.82 9.76
C GLU A 50 1.42 42.55 11.10
N TRP A 51 2.35 43.39 11.55
CA TRP A 51 2.96 43.27 12.88
C TRP A 51 1.95 43.50 14.03
N ILE A 52 0.99 44.41 13.83
CA ILE A 52 -0.10 44.65 14.78
C ILE A 52 -1.10 43.49 14.69
N ASP A 53 -1.37 43.00 13.49
CA ASP A 53 -2.19 41.80 13.30
C ASP A 53 -1.56 40.59 14.01
N ALA A 54 -0.23 40.48 14.04
CA ALA A 54 0.48 39.43 14.75
C ALA A 54 0.27 39.48 16.27
N LEU A 55 0.22 40.68 16.86
CA LEU A 55 -0.15 40.83 18.27
C LEU A 55 -1.60 40.39 18.51
N GLY A 56 -2.51 40.70 17.58
CA GLY A 56 -3.89 40.24 17.61
C GLY A 56 -4.00 38.71 17.54
N VAL A 57 -3.30 38.09 16.60
CA VAL A 57 -3.19 36.62 16.44
C VAL A 57 -2.61 35.99 17.71
N LEU A 58 -1.52 36.53 18.26
CA LEU A 58 -0.92 36.06 19.50
C LEU A 58 -1.91 36.16 20.68
N GLY A 59 -2.67 37.26 20.77
CA GLY A 59 -3.72 37.44 21.77
C GLY A 59 -4.83 36.39 21.67
N ILE A 60 -5.28 36.06 20.45
CA ILE A 60 -6.26 34.99 20.21
C ILE A 60 -5.68 33.64 20.65
N VAL A 61 -4.48 33.29 20.20
CA VAL A 61 -3.82 32.01 20.51
C VAL A 61 -3.60 31.85 22.01
N LEU A 62 -3.07 32.88 22.69
CA LEU A 62 -2.85 32.86 24.14
C LEU A 62 -4.17 32.79 24.91
N GLY A 63 -5.20 33.54 24.50
CA GLY A 63 -6.54 33.46 25.10
C GLY A 63 -7.11 32.04 25.02
N VAL A 64 -7.02 31.41 23.85
CA VAL A 64 -7.43 30.02 23.64
C VAL A 64 -6.58 29.06 24.47
N ALA A 65 -5.26 29.22 24.50
CA ALA A 65 -4.35 28.36 25.28
C ALA A 65 -4.61 28.47 26.79
N ILE A 66 -4.82 29.67 27.33
CA ILE A 66 -5.11 29.91 28.75
C ILE A 66 -6.48 29.32 29.12
N THR A 67 -7.49 29.49 28.26
CA THR A 67 -8.82 28.91 28.52
C THR A 67 -8.81 27.39 28.49
N LEU A 68 -8.12 26.79 27.53
CA LEU A 68 -7.96 25.34 27.46
C LEU A 68 -7.10 24.82 28.63
N GLY A 69 -6.00 25.50 28.97
CA GLY A 69 -5.10 25.11 30.07
C GLY A 69 -5.78 25.12 31.43
N ARG A 70 -6.76 26.01 31.65
CA ARG A 70 -7.56 26.08 32.88
C ARG A 70 -8.78 25.15 32.91
N GLN A 71 -9.07 24.43 31.83
CA GLN A 71 -10.11 23.41 31.85
C GLN A 71 -9.54 22.10 32.42
N ASP A 72 -10.31 21.47 33.31
CA ASP A 72 -10.00 20.12 33.79
C ASP A 72 -9.73 19.19 32.61
N GLU A 73 -8.73 18.32 32.78
CA GLU A 73 -8.29 17.40 31.74
C GLU A 73 -9.45 16.52 31.23
N THR A 74 -10.37 16.15 32.12
CA THR A 74 -11.60 15.40 31.80
C THR A 74 -12.53 16.18 30.87
N SER A 75 -12.71 17.49 31.11
CA SER A 75 -13.51 18.39 30.28
C SER A 75 -12.87 18.62 28.92
N ARG A 76 -11.54 18.83 28.87
CA ARG A 76 -10.78 18.93 27.61
C ARG A 76 -10.95 17.69 26.75
N LYS A 77 -10.72 16.51 27.34
CA LYS A 77 -10.91 15.21 26.65
C LYS A 77 -12.37 15.00 26.26
N ALA A 78 -13.35 15.47 27.03
CA ALA A 78 -14.77 15.34 26.70
C ALA A 78 -15.18 16.25 25.53
N TRP A 79 -14.74 17.50 25.50
CA TRP A 79 -15.00 18.44 24.40
C TRP A 79 -14.35 17.95 23.11
N GLY A 80 -13.07 17.55 23.17
CA GLY A 80 -12.36 16.93 22.05
C GLY A 80 -13.10 15.69 21.54
N ARG A 81 -13.49 14.77 22.44
CA ARG A 81 -14.29 13.58 22.08
C ARG A 81 -15.66 13.93 21.48
N ARG A 82 -16.31 15.02 21.91
CA ARG A 82 -17.60 15.44 21.31
C ARG A 82 -17.41 15.95 19.89
N ILE A 83 -16.39 16.77 19.65
CA ILE A 83 -16.07 17.26 18.31
C ILE A 83 -15.67 16.10 17.41
N THR A 84 -14.75 15.25 17.85
CA THR A 84 -14.31 14.09 17.05
C THR A 84 -15.46 13.12 16.82
N ARG A 85 -16.35 12.86 17.80
CA ARG A 85 -17.56 12.06 17.58
C ARG A 85 -18.54 12.73 16.61
N SER A 86 -18.74 14.04 16.70
CA SER A 86 -19.63 14.77 15.80
C SER A 86 -19.12 14.75 14.36
N LEU A 87 -17.82 15.02 14.18
CA LEU A 87 -17.14 14.91 12.89
C LEU A 87 -17.17 13.46 12.41
N ASN A 88 -16.80 12.49 13.25
CA ASN A 88 -16.83 11.07 12.89
C ASN A 88 -18.23 10.59 12.54
N ARG A 89 -19.29 11.10 13.15
CA ARG A 89 -20.68 10.77 12.77
C ARG A 89 -21.05 11.38 11.42
N ARG A 90 -20.70 12.65 11.17
CA ARG A 90 -20.96 13.32 9.88
C ARG A 90 -20.16 12.69 8.73
N PHE A 91 -18.93 12.29 9.02
CA PHE A 91 -18.04 11.63 8.07
C PHE A 91 -18.14 10.10 8.13
N ALA A 92 -18.99 9.51 8.97
CA ALA A 92 -19.13 8.06 9.08
C ALA A 92 -19.59 7.47 7.74
N SER A 93 -20.57 8.11 7.10
CA SER A 93 -21.03 7.71 5.76
C SER A 93 -19.96 7.94 4.68
N TRP A 94 -19.03 8.86 4.91
CA TRP A 94 -17.91 9.12 4.02
C TRP A 94 -16.74 8.15 4.26
N LYS A 95 -16.77 7.34 5.32
CA LYS A 95 -15.73 6.33 5.55
C LYS A 95 -15.79 5.30 4.44
N LEU A 96 -14.72 5.27 3.66
CA LEU A 96 -14.43 4.23 2.70
C LEU A 96 -13.70 3.11 3.42
N ARG A 97 -14.27 1.91 3.41
CA ARG A 97 -13.50 0.70 3.66
C ARG A 97 -12.85 0.31 2.35
N SER A 98 -11.54 0.21 2.32
CA SER A 98 -10.78 -0.23 1.16
C SER A 98 -9.99 -1.48 1.51
N GLY A 99 -9.89 -2.42 0.58
CA GLY A 99 -9.06 -3.62 0.75
C GLY A 99 -8.56 -4.12 -0.59
N LEU A 100 -7.51 -4.92 -0.62
CA LEU A 100 -6.98 -5.48 -1.86
C LEU A 100 -7.87 -6.62 -2.38
N ASP A 101 -8.27 -6.56 -3.66
CA ASP A 101 -8.86 -7.69 -4.39
C ASP A 101 -7.73 -8.50 -5.03
N LEU A 102 -7.35 -9.60 -4.39
CA LEU A 102 -6.34 -10.51 -4.90
C LEU A 102 -6.94 -11.52 -5.88
N ARG A 103 -8.23 -11.83 -5.71
CA ARG A 103 -8.94 -12.87 -6.44
C ARG A 103 -9.29 -12.42 -7.85
N GLY A 104 -9.93 -11.27 -8.02
CA GLY A 104 -10.36 -10.73 -9.31
C GLY A 104 -11.44 -11.53 -10.07
N ASN A 105 -11.76 -12.75 -9.65
CA ASN A 105 -12.81 -13.64 -10.17
C ASN A 105 -13.72 -14.15 -9.03
N PRO A 106 -15.06 -14.12 -9.14
CA PRO A 106 -15.81 -13.40 -10.16
C PRO A 106 -15.47 -11.91 -10.14
N PRO A 107 -15.52 -11.23 -11.30
CA PRO A 107 -15.21 -9.81 -11.38
C PRO A 107 -16.26 -9.02 -10.60
N LEU A 108 -15.81 -8.16 -9.69
CA LEU A 108 -16.71 -7.19 -9.05
C LEU A 108 -17.07 -6.09 -10.04
N SER A 109 -18.24 -5.49 -9.85
CA SER A 109 -18.65 -4.36 -10.69
C SER A 109 -17.66 -3.18 -10.53
N PRO A 110 -17.05 -2.72 -11.64
CA PRO A 110 -16.17 -1.57 -11.59
C PRO A 110 -17.02 -0.32 -11.37
N ARG A 111 -16.80 0.37 -10.25
CA ARG A 111 -17.40 1.70 -10.00
C ARG A 111 -16.31 2.68 -9.63
N HIS A 112 -16.62 3.96 -9.63
CA HIS A 112 -15.75 5.00 -9.10
C HIS A 112 -16.30 5.50 -7.77
N PRO A 113 -15.44 5.90 -6.82
CA PRO A 113 -15.89 6.38 -5.53
C PRO A 113 -16.35 7.84 -5.71
N TRP A 114 -17.53 8.03 -6.31
CA TRP A 114 -18.00 9.31 -6.84
C TRP A 114 -18.01 10.45 -5.80
N ARG A 115 -18.23 10.15 -4.52
CA ARG A 115 -18.18 11.16 -3.44
C ARG A 115 -16.81 11.82 -3.36
N TYR A 116 -15.75 11.05 -3.59
CA TYR A 116 -14.40 11.56 -3.64
C TYR A 116 -14.11 12.29 -4.96
N ALA A 117 -14.64 11.81 -6.09
CA ALA A 117 -14.52 12.54 -7.35
C ALA A 117 -15.20 13.93 -7.28
N VAL A 118 -16.39 14.00 -6.65
CA VAL A 118 -17.08 15.26 -6.37
C VAL A 118 -16.27 16.14 -5.42
N LEU A 119 -15.67 15.56 -4.37
CA LEU A 119 -14.79 16.30 -3.47
C LEU A 119 -13.57 16.84 -4.20
N ALA A 120 -12.89 16.02 -5.01
CA ALA A 120 -11.73 16.42 -5.80
C ALA A 120 -12.10 17.51 -6.83
N GLY A 121 -13.25 17.38 -7.50
CA GLY A 121 -13.78 18.40 -8.41
C GLY A 121 -14.12 19.71 -7.69
N ALA A 122 -14.72 19.64 -6.50
CA ALA A 122 -15.02 20.82 -5.68
C ALA A 122 -13.73 21.50 -5.19
N ILE A 123 -12.73 20.73 -4.78
CA ILE A 123 -11.39 21.22 -4.42
C ILE A 123 -10.74 21.91 -5.61
N PHE A 124 -10.77 21.27 -6.78
CA PHE A 124 -10.20 21.81 -8.01
C PHE A 124 -10.87 23.13 -8.40
N LEU A 125 -12.21 23.16 -8.42
CA LEU A 125 -12.98 24.36 -8.72
C LEU A 125 -12.71 25.49 -7.72
N PHE A 126 -12.61 25.16 -6.43
CA PHE A 126 -12.25 26.12 -5.39
C PHE A 126 -10.84 26.68 -5.61
N LEU A 127 -9.86 25.83 -5.90
CA LEU A 127 -8.49 26.23 -6.24
C LEU A 127 -8.42 27.10 -7.49
N SER A 128 -9.14 26.73 -8.56
CA SER A 128 -9.21 27.54 -9.78
C SER A 128 -9.81 28.90 -9.51
N THR A 129 -10.84 28.98 -8.66
CA THR A 129 -11.46 30.25 -8.26
C THR A 129 -10.48 31.09 -7.44
N LEU A 130 -9.76 30.49 -6.49
CA LEU A 130 -8.72 31.18 -5.72
C LEU A 130 -7.58 31.68 -6.61
N LEU A 131 -7.15 30.89 -7.58
CA LEU A 131 -6.11 31.27 -8.52
C LEU A 131 -6.58 32.38 -9.45
N ALA A 132 -7.82 32.32 -9.95
CA ALA A 132 -8.41 33.38 -10.77
C ALA A 132 -8.58 34.69 -9.99
N THR A 133 -8.82 34.59 -8.68
CA THR A 133 -8.97 35.75 -7.77
C THR A 133 -7.69 36.08 -7.00
N HIS A 134 -6.52 35.53 -7.37
CA HIS A 134 -5.29 35.69 -6.58
C HIS A 134 -4.90 37.15 -6.34
N SER A 135 -5.18 38.05 -7.30
CA SER A 135 -4.91 39.49 -7.18
C SER A 135 -5.74 40.20 -6.11
N PHE A 136 -6.85 39.58 -5.68
CA PHE A 136 -7.66 40.07 -4.56
C PHE A 136 -7.04 39.68 -3.21
N TRP A 137 -6.18 38.67 -3.17
CA TRP A 137 -5.54 38.21 -1.95
C TRP A 137 -4.13 38.78 -1.83
N PRO A 138 -3.60 38.96 -0.61
CA PRO A 138 -4.32 39.09 0.66
C PRO A 138 -4.93 40.49 0.85
N SER A 139 -4.53 41.48 0.04
CA SER A 139 -4.80 42.91 0.24
C SER A 139 -6.29 43.31 0.07
N GLY A 140 -6.94 42.86 -0.99
CA GLY A 140 -8.38 43.09 -1.24
C GLY A 140 -9.28 42.35 -0.26
N ALA A 141 -8.90 41.12 0.11
CA ALA A 141 -9.60 40.36 1.13
C ALA A 141 -9.48 41.02 2.52
N ARG A 142 -8.29 41.53 2.85
CA ARG A 142 -8.04 42.28 4.08
C ARG A 142 -8.96 43.49 4.17
N SER A 143 -8.97 44.38 3.17
CA SER A 143 -9.79 45.59 3.23
C SER A 143 -11.28 45.27 3.34
N THR A 144 -11.76 44.26 2.60
CA THR A 144 -13.16 43.83 2.63
C THR A 144 -13.54 43.23 3.99
N LEU A 145 -12.72 42.32 4.53
CA LEU A 145 -12.99 41.67 5.82
C LEU A 145 -12.85 42.63 6.99
N GLN A 146 -11.87 43.54 6.97
CA GLN A 146 -11.72 44.57 8.01
C GLN A 146 -12.94 45.49 8.06
N ASN A 147 -13.55 45.83 6.91
CA ASN A 147 -14.77 46.63 6.87
C ASN A 147 -15.99 45.90 7.47
N VAL A 148 -16.06 44.57 7.33
CA VAL A 148 -17.14 43.76 7.90
C VAL A 148 -16.90 43.50 9.40
N SER A 149 -15.77 42.91 9.76
CA SER A 149 -15.35 42.67 11.14
C SER A 149 -13.85 42.45 11.24
N GLY A 150 -13.19 43.28 12.06
CA GLY A 150 -11.76 43.16 12.36
C GLY A 150 -11.43 41.86 13.10
N LEU A 151 -12.30 41.40 13.99
CA LEU A 151 -12.16 40.13 14.70
C LEU A 151 -12.28 38.94 13.74
N LEU A 152 -13.23 38.95 12.82
CA LEU A 152 -13.38 37.88 11.82
C LEU A 152 -12.13 37.78 10.94
N TYR A 153 -11.60 38.92 10.48
CA TYR A 153 -10.32 38.98 9.76
C TYR A 153 -9.17 38.35 10.58
N LEU A 154 -8.98 38.77 11.84
CA LEU A 154 -7.93 38.24 12.69
C LEU A 154 -8.08 36.75 12.98
N VAL A 155 -9.31 36.24 13.13
CA VAL A 155 -9.58 34.80 13.30
C VAL A 155 -9.21 34.02 12.04
N LEU A 156 -9.57 34.51 10.85
CA LEU A 156 -9.20 33.88 9.59
C LEU A 156 -7.69 33.91 9.35
N LEU A 157 -7.05 35.04 9.65
CA LEU A 157 -5.59 35.20 9.57
C LEU A 157 -4.86 34.27 10.54
N THR A 158 -5.35 34.16 11.78
CA THR A 158 -4.85 33.20 12.78
C THR A 158 -4.94 31.77 12.24
N GLY A 159 -6.08 31.42 11.64
CA GLY A 159 -6.27 30.11 11.01
C GLY A 159 -5.28 29.85 9.88
N LEU A 160 -5.09 30.82 8.98
CA LEU A 160 -4.15 30.73 7.86
C LEU A 160 -2.70 30.59 8.33
N TRP A 161 -2.23 31.46 9.23
CA TRP A 161 -0.86 31.41 9.76
C TRP A 161 -0.60 30.13 10.55
N THR A 162 -1.58 29.67 11.33
CA THR A 162 -1.48 28.39 12.04
C THR A 162 -1.36 27.23 11.04
N ALA A 163 -2.17 27.22 9.98
CA ALA A 163 -2.09 26.20 8.94
C ALA A 163 -0.75 26.22 8.20
N LEU A 164 -0.22 27.39 7.85
CA LEU A 164 1.08 27.55 7.20
C LEU A 164 2.23 27.12 8.11
N GLY A 165 2.24 27.57 9.37
CA GLY A 165 3.28 27.24 10.34
C GLY A 165 3.27 25.75 10.68
N LEU A 166 2.10 25.19 11.01
CA LEU A 166 1.95 23.76 11.32
C LEU A 166 2.23 22.90 10.09
N GLY A 167 1.77 23.30 8.91
CA GLY A 167 2.04 22.62 7.65
C GLY A 167 3.54 22.58 7.34
N THR A 168 4.22 23.73 7.47
CA THR A 168 5.68 23.84 7.31
C THR A 168 6.40 22.92 8.29
N LEU A 169 6.07 23.00 9.59
CA LEU A 169 6.67 22.15 10.61
C LEU A 169 6.42 20.65 10.36
N THR A 170 5.21 20.30 9.90
CA THR A 170 4.86 18.90 9.58
C THR A 170 5.67 18.40 8.40
N LEU A 171 5.82 19.20 7.34
CA LEU A 171 6.67 18.86 6.19
C LEU A 171 8.14 18.70 6.62
N TRP A 172 8.61 19.55 7.52
CA TRP A 172 9.96 19.49 8.08
C TRP A 172 10.18 18.20 8.86
N ILE A 173 9.30 17.89 9.81
CA ILE A 173 9.35 16.67 10.62
C ILE A 173 9.25 15.43 9.72
N ALA A 174 8.32 15.42 8.75
CA ALA A 174 8.15 14.32 7.81
C ALA A 174 9.40 14.13 6.93
N SER A 175 10.02 15.22 6.48
CA SER A 175 11.28 15.17 5.73
C SER A 175 12.41 14.58 6.56
N PHE A 176 12.55 15.01 7.81
CA PHE A 176 13.54 14.49 8.74
C PHE A 176 13.33 12.98 8.96
N ALA A 177 12.11 12.57 9.30
CA ALA A 177 11.77 11.16 9.51
C ALA A 177 12.04 10.29 8.27
N ALA A 178 11.67 10.78 7.08
CA ALA A 178 11.91 10.08 5.82
C ALA A 178 13.41 9.93 5.50
N LEU A 179 14.19 10.99 5.75
CA LEU A 179 15.64 10.99 5.59
C LEU A 179 16.30 10.04 6.58
N GLU A 180 15.89 10.09 7.84
CA GLU A 180 16.41 9.26 8.91
C GLU A 180 16.14 7.77 8.63
N GLU A 181 14.92 7.41 8.21
CA GLU A 181 14.57 6.04 7.84
C GLU A 181 15.40 5.54 6.64
N ARG A 182 15.60 6.39 5.64
CA ARG A 182 16.40 6.04 4.46
C ARG A 182 17.88 5.84 4.81
N LEU A 183 18.44 6.74 5.62
CA LEU A 183 19.79 6.61 6.14
C LEU A 183 19.92 5.37 7.02
N ALA A 184 18.94 5.08 7.88
CA ALA A 184 18.91 3.86 8.67
C ALA A 184 19.03 2.60 7.80
N ARG A 185 18.23 2.51 6.74
CA ARG A 185 18.21 1.35 5.83
C ARG A 185 19.48 1.24 4.98
N SER A 186 20.13 2.36 4.66
CA SER A 186 21.35 2.38 3.86
C SER A 186 22.59 2.08 4.71
N LEU A 187 22.67 2.68 5.90
CA LEU A 187 23.83 2.63 6.78
C LEU A 187 23.87 1.40 7.69
N THR A 188 22.76 0.69 7.90
CA THR A 188 22.74 -0.63 8.56
C THR A 188 23.61 -1.68 7.85
N LYS A 189 23.99 -1.44 6.59
CA LYS A 189 24.98 -2.27 5.89
C LYS A 189 26.43 -1.99 6.31
N HIS A 190 26.70 -0.86 6.95
CA HIS A 190 28.03 -0.39 7.32
C HIS A 190 28.05 0.03 8.79
N ARG A 191 28.35 -0.92 9.68
CA ARG A 191 28.40 -0.72 11.15
C ARG A 191 29.18 0.52 11.60
N TRP A 192 30.23 0.92 10.89
CA TRP A 192 31.04 2.10 11.27
C TRP A 192 30.32 3.45 11.06
N LEU A 193 29.20 3.48 10.33
CA LEU A 193 28.42 4.70 10.06
C LEU A 193 27.21 4.86 10.99
N GLU A 194 26.91 3.88 11.85
CA GLU A 194 25.78 3.96 12.79
C GLU A 194 25.90 5.17 13.72
N GLY A 195 27.10 5.46 14.22
CA GLY A 195 27.36 6.64 15.07
C GLY A 195 27.24 7.99 14.36
N ARG A 196 27.30 8.02 13.01
CA ARG A 196 27.17 9.25 12.20
C ARG A 196 25.78 9.43 11.59
N ARG A 197 24.86 8.48 11.79
CA ARG A 197 23.50 8.51 11.22
C ARG A 197 22.74 9.77 11.64
N SER A 198 22.72 10.07 12.94
CA SER A 198 22.04 11.26 13.47
C SER A 198 22.64 12.53 12.89
N MET A 199 23.97 12.61 12.79
CA MET A 199 24.67 13.75 12.21
C MET A 199 24.28 14.01 10.75
N TYR A 200 24.22 12.97 9.89
CA TYR A 200 23.80 13.14 8.49
C TYR A 200 22.31 13.49 8.35
N ALA A 201 21.44 12.93 9.20
CA ALA A 201 20.03 13.29 9.21
C ALA A 201 19.84 14.76 9.63
N THR A 202 20.54 15.20 10.68
CA THR A 202 20.52 16.59 11.15
C THR A 202 21.11 17.54 10.11
N LEU A 203 22.21 17.18 9.43
CA LEU A 203 22.81 18.03 8.39
C LEU A 203 21.90 18.15 7.17
N GLY A 204 21.30 17.04 6.72
CA GLY A 204 20.34 17.06 5.61
C GLY A 204 19.08 17.86 5.95
N PHE A 205 18.65 17.82 7.21
CA PHE A 205 17.53 18.60 7.70
C PHE A 205 17.85 20.09 7.84
N ALA A 206 19.02 20.42 8.35
CA ALA A 206 19.50 21.81 8.40
C ALA A 206 19.61 22.41 6.99
N ALA A 207 20.13 21.63 6.03
CA ALA A 207 20.14 22.03 4.62
C ALA A 207 18.73 22.21 4.06
N PHE A 208 17.78 21.32 4.38
CA PHE A 208 16.38 21.45 3.97
C PHE A 208 15.74 22.74 4.51
N ILE A 209 15.92 23.04 5.79
CA ILE A 209 15.43 24.28 6.40
C ILE A 209 16.09 25.49 5.74
N PHE A 210 17.42 25.46 5.58
CA PHE A 210 18.16 26.56 4.98
C PHE A 210 17.69 26.84 3.55
N VAL A 211 17.52 25.81 2.71
CA VAL A 211 17.03 25.97 1.34
C VAL A 211 15.57 26.39 1.31
N SER A 212 14.73 25.93 2.24
CA SER A 212 13.33 26.38 2.34
C SER A 212 13.23 27.85 2.71
N LEU A 213 14.05 28.30 3.67
CA LEU A 213 14.11 29.70 4.10
C LEU A 213 14.78 30.59 3.06
N ALA A 214 15.89 30.16 2.46
CA ALA A 214 16.56 30.88 1.38
C ALA A 214 15.67 30.96 0.13
N GLY A 215 14.94 29.89 -0.17
CA GLY A 215 13.95 29.83 -1.23
C GLY A 215 12.81 30.82 -1.01
N SER A 216 12.41 31.09 0.23
CA SER A 216 11.36 32.08 0.53
C SER A 216 11.65 33.50 0.02
N PHE A 217 12.89 33.78 -0.42
CA PHE A 217 13.28 35.02 -1.11
C PHE A 217 13.10 35.01 -2.65
N LEU A 218 12.69 33.88 -3.23
CA LEU A 218 12.42 33.70 -4.65
C LEU A 218 10.91 33.74 -4.94
N PRO A 219 10.49 34.03 -6.19
CA PRO A 219 9.08 34.03 -6.57
C PRO A 219 8.37 32.70 -6.29
N ALA A 220 7.18 32.77 -5.66
CA ALA A 220 6.42 31.60 -5.24
C ALA A 220 5.78 30.81 -6.42
N VAL A 221 5.74 31.40 -7.63
CA VAL A 221 5.37 30.66 -8.85
C VAL A 221 6.32 29.48 -9.11
N ILE A 222 7.61 29.62 -8.80
CA ILE A 222 8.60 28.56 -9.02
C ILE A 222 8.25 27.28 -8.21
N PRO A 223 8.12 27.32 -6.87
CA PRO A 223 7.77 26.14 -6.10
C PRO A 223 6.40 25.56 -6.48
N LEU A 224 5.41 26.40 -6.85
CA LEU A 224 4.12 25.92 -7.34
C LEU A 224 4.27 25.11 -8.63
N VAL A 225 5.03 25.61 -9.60
CA VAL A 225 5.32 24.92 -10.86
C VAL A 225 6.06 23.61 -10.59
N VAL A 226 7.04 23.59 -9.67
CA VAL A 226 7.76 22.36 -9.27
C VAL A 226 6.80 21.32 -8.68
N VAL A 227 5.88 21.72 -7.80
CA VAL A 227 4.87 20.82 -7.23
C VAL A 227 3.96 20.27 -8.33
N CYS A 228 3.44 21.13 -9.22
CA CYS A 228 2.58 20.72 -10.33
C CYS A 228 3.29 19.73 -11.28
N ILE A 229 4.51 20.05 -11.71
CA ILE A 229 5.32 19.16 -12.56
C ILE A 229 5.57 17.84 -11.84
N SER A 230 5.90 17.86 -10.55
CA SER A 230 6.14 16.65 -9.77
C SER A 230 4.90 15.77 -9.65
N LEU A 231 3.72 16.36 -9.47
CA LEU A 231 2.43 15.65 -9.47
C LEU A 231 2.12 15.05 -10.84
N ILE A 232 2.37 15.77 -11.93
CA ILE A 232 2.20 15.26 -13.30
C ILE A 232 3.16 14.09 -13.57
N LEU A 233 4.44 14.26 -13.27
CA LEU A 233 5.45 13.21 -13.42
C LEU A 233 5.13 11.99 -12.57
N TYR A 234 4.65 12.21 -11.35
CA TYR A 234 4.18 11.13 -10.49
C TYR A 234 2.98 10.41 -11.10
N ALA A 235 1.94 11.12 -11.54
CA ALA A 235 0.79 10.51 -12.20
C ALA A 235 1.21 9.69 -13.44
N CYS A 236 2.15 10.20 -14.25
CA CYS A 236 2.72 9.47 -15.38
C CYS A 236 3.53 8.23 -14.96
N ALA A 237 4.39 8.35 -13.93
CA ALA A 237 5.20 7.23 -13.42
C ALA A 237 4.35 6.14 -12.78
N VAL A 238 3.26 6.55 -12.13
CA VAL A 238 2.24 5.71 -11.50
C VAL A 238 1.37 5.02 -12.54
N TYR A 239 1.15 5.60 -13.72
CA TYR A 239 0.43 4.96 -14.82
C TYR A 239 1.18 3.76 -15.45
N ALA A 240 2.50 3.66 -15.24
CA ALA A 240 3.36 2.68 -15.90
C ALA A 240 3.31 1.21 -15.35
N PRO A 241 2.96 0.92 -14.08
CA PRO A 241 2.92 -0.46 -13.60
C PRO A 241 1.67 -1.29 -13.93
N GLY A 242 1.86 -2.60 -14.04
CA GLY A 242 0.88 -3.57 -14.54
C GLY A 242 -0.42 -3.68 -13.74
N GLN A 243 -1.50 -4.02 -14.46
CA GLN A 243 -2.92 -4.03 -14.05
C GLN A 243 -3.31 -5.12 -13.01
N SER A 244 -2.36 -5.72 -12.29
CA SER A 244 -2.64 -6.89 -11.45
C SER A 244 -3.24 -6.54 -10.08
N LEU A 245 -3.00 -5.33 -9.56
CA LEU A 245 -3.57 -4.90 -8.29
C LEU A 245 -4.94 -4.27 -8.52
N ARG A 246 -5.98 -4.84 -7.92
CA ARG A 246 -7.31 -4.25 -7.86
C ARG A 246 -7.59 -3.85 -6.41
N MET A 247 -8.01 -2.61 -6.21
CA MET A 247 -8.53 -2.18 -4.90
C MET A 247 -10.03 -2.40 -4.90
N THR A 248 -10.55 -3.00 -3.84
CA THR A 248 -11.97 -2.94 -3.51
C THR A 248 -12.26 -1.74 -2.64
N TRP A 249 -13.47 -1.23 -2.73
CA TRP A 249 -14.00 -0.37 -1.69
C TRP A 249 -15.49 -0.54 -1.46
N LYS A 250 -15.89 -0.12 -0.27
CA LYS A 250 -17.27 -0.08 0.19
C LYS A 250 -17.47 1.13 1.08
N TYR A 251 -18.55 1.87 0.87
CA TYR A 251 -18.94 2.92 1.80
C TYR A 251 -19.55 2.29 3.05
N ALA A 252 -19.19 2.82 4.22
CA ALA A 252 -19.66 2.28 5.50
C ALA A 252 -21.20 2.34 5.68
N ASP A 253 -21.90 3.15 4.88
CA ASP A 253 -23.37 3.29 4.90
C ASP A 253 -24.10 2.37 3.93
N GLN A 254 -23.40 1.61 3.07
CA GLN A 254 -24.03 0.78 2.04
C GLN A 254 -24.05 -0.70 2.46
N ASN A 255 -25.24 -1.31 2.49
CA ASN A 255 -25.42 -2.76 2.69
C ASN A 255 -25.36 -3.53 1.36
N GLY A 256 -24.32 -3.33 0.55
CA GLY A 256 -24.17 -3.94 -0.77
C GLY A 256 -22.78 -4.54 -1.02
N GLU A 257 -22.61 -5.24 -2.13
CA GLU A 257 -21.30 -5.82 -2.49
C GLU A 257 -20.21 -4.75 -2.64
N PRO A 258 -18.95 -5.06 -2.28
CA PRO A 258 -17.82 -4.17 -2.54
C PRO A 258 -17.64 -3.95 -4.04
N TYR A 259 -17.24 -2.74 -4.41
CA TYR A 259 -16.91 -2.39 -5.79
C TYR A 259 -15.42 -2.52 -6.03
N THR A 260 -15.01 -2.77 -7.26
CA THR A 260 -13.60 -2.64 -7.64
C THR A 260 -13.30 -1.26 -8.21
N SER A 261 -12.10 -0.79 -7.91
CA SER A 261 -11.50 0.29 -8.66
C SER A 261 -11.36 -0.12 -10.10
N ARG A 262 -12.03 0.63 -10.96
CA ARG A 262 -11.76 0.55 -12.40
C ARG A 262 -10.32 0.98 -12.70
N TRP A 263 -9.74 1.85 -11.87
CA TRP A 263 -8.40 2.40 -12.04
C TRP A 263 -7.80 2.70 -10.66
N VAL A 264 -7.02 1.78 -10.07
CA VAL A 264 -6.31 2.03 -8.79
C VAL A 264 -5.49 3.34 -8.84
N TRP A 265 -5.06 3.71 -10.04
CA TRP A 265 -4.36 4.96 -10.33
C TRP A 265 -5.21 6.22 -10.15
N TRP A 266 -6.53 6.16 -10.36
CA TRP A 266 -7.42 7.26 -10.02
C TRP A 266 -7.47 7.48 -8.51
N ASP A 267 -7.43 6.43 -7.70
CA ASP A 267 -7.44 6.56 -6.24
C ASP A 267 -6.12 7.16 -5.73
N ILE A 268 -5.01 6.79 -6.36
CA ILE A 268 -3.70 7.40 -6.10
C ILE A 268 -3.66 8.87 -6.58
N THR A 269 -4.32 9.18 -7.71
CA THR A 269 -4.47 10.55 -8.22
C THR A 269 -5.38 11.37 -7.31
N LEU A 270 -6.38 10.75 -6.69
CA LEU A 270 -7.27 11.36 -5.71
C LEU A 270 -6.52 11.73 -4.42
N ILE A 271 -5.64 10.85 -3.95
CA ILE A 271 -4.68 11.14 -2.86
C ILE A 271 -3.72 12.26 -3.29
N SER A 272 -3.31 12.29 -4.57
CA SER A 272 -2.51 13.39 -5.12
C SER A 272 -3.29 14.72 -5.17
N GLY A 273 -4.62 14.67 -5.32
CA GLY A 273 -5.53 15.81 -5.21
C GLY A 273 -5.60 16.41 -3.80
N LEU A 274 -5.42 15.59 -2.75
CA LEU A 274 -5.18 16.10 -1.39
C LEU A 274 -3.85 16.87 -1.30
N GLY A 275 -2.85 16.50 -2.11
CA GLY A 275 -1.64 17.30 -2.29
C GLY A 275 -1.93 18.68 -2.89
N MET A 276 -2.90 18.79 -3.79
CA MET A 276 -3.35 20.08 -4.32
C MET A 276 -4.09 20.93 -3.27
N LEU A 277 -4.78 20.33 -2.28
CA LEU A 277 -5.34 21.11 -1.16
C LEU A 277 -4.25 21.85 -0.38
N LEU A 278 -3.03 21.31 -0.31
CA LEU A 278 -1.90 21.96 0.33
C LEU A 278 -1.39 23.18 -0.46
N SER A 279 -1.83 23.43 -1.70
CA SER A 279 -1.50 24.66 -2.42
C SER A 279 -2.45 25.82 -2.13
N VAL A 280 -3.63 25.56 -1.57
CA VAL A 280 -4.61 26.58 -1.17
C VAL A 280 -4.00 27.65 -0.26
N PRO A 281 -3.29 27.31 0.84
CA PRO A 281 -2.71 28.31 1.73
C PRO A 281 -1.61 29.14 1.07
N ILE A 282 -0.91 28.57 0.08
CA ILE A 282 0.13 29.27 -0.69
C ILE A 282 -0.52 30.38 -1.52
N VAL A 283 -1.57 30.06 -2.27
CA VAL A 283 -2.29 31.04 -3.10
C VAL A 283 -2.91 32.14 -2.23
N LEU A 284 -3.52 31.79 -1.10
CA LEU A 284 -4.14 32.76 -0.19
C LEU A 284 -3.14 33.70 0.51
N SER A 285 -1.94 33.21 0.84
CA SER A 285 -0.93 33.99 1.55
C SER A 285 -0.06 34.86 0.64
N MET A 286 0.11 34.44 -0.63
CA MET A 286 0.95 35.13 -1.60
C MET A 286 0.16 36.03 -2.54
N GLY A 287 -1.02 35.61 -2.98
CA GLY A 287 -1.90 36.42 -3.82
C GLY A 287 -1.21 37.09 -5.02
N ASP A 288 -1.31 38.41 -5.11
CA ASP A 288 -0.63 39.28 -6.09
C ASP A 288 0.91 39.14 -6.11
N ARG A 289 1.52 38.65 -5.03
CA ARG A 289 2.96 38.43 -4.91
C ARG A 289 3.47 37.10 -5.47
N LEU A 290 2.59 36.26 -6.02
CA LEU A 290 2.98 34.96 -6.60
C LEU A 290 4.15 35.11 -7.61
N GLY A 291 4.11 36.15 -8.46
CA GLY A 291 5.12 36.39 -9.49
C GLY A 291 6.20 37.44 -9.15
N SER A 292 6.11 38.12 -8.02
CA SER A 292 7.06 39.19 -7.65
C SER A 292 8.11 38.71 -6.66
N THR A 293 9.26 39.40 -6.60
CA THR A 293 10.27 39.12 -5.59
C THR A 293 9.84 39.73 -4.25
N PRO A 294 9.95 38.97 -3.14
CA PRO A 294 9.37 39.33 -1.85
C PRO A 294 10.01 40.53 -1.14
N PHE A 295 11.13 41.07 -1.65
CA PHE A 295 11.85 42.18 -1.01
C PHE A 295 11.11 43.53 -1.07
N ALA A 296 10.07 43.68 -1.89
CA ALA A 296 9.21 44.85 -1.85
C ALA A 296 8.18 44.73 -0.69
N GLY A 297 8.60 44.98 0.55
CA GLY A 297 7.72 45.05 1.72
C GLY A 297 7.29 43.68 2.27
N THR A 298 8.23 42.95 2.87
CA THR A 298 8.05 41.61 3.44
C THR A 298 6.99 41.58 4.54
N SER A 299 5.83 41.06 4.19
CA SER A 299 4.74 40.83 5.12
C SER A 299 4.92 39.46 5.78
N ILE A 300 4.46 39.28 7.02
CA ILE A 300 4.57 38.01 7.77
C ILE A 300 3.86 36.89 6.99
N SER A 301 2.72 37.22 6.39
CA SER A 301 1.94 36.31 5.54
C SER A 301 2.75 35.84 4.33
N GLY A 302 3.45 36.77 3.66
CA GLY A 302 4.36 36.44 2.56
C GLY A 302 5.53 35.56 3.02
N PHE A 303 6.15 35.86 4.17
CA PHE A 303 7.24 35.01 4.66
C PHE A 303 6.79 33.57 5.00
N LEU A 304 5.66 33.43 5.70
CA LEU A 304 5.10 32.12 6.06
C LEU A 304 4.63 31.35 4.81
N GLY A 305 3.97 32.03 3.87
CA GLY A 305 3.56 31.45 2.60
C GLY A 305 4.75 30.95 1.78
N GLY A 306 5.85 31.71 1.76
CA GLY A 306 7.03 31.41 0.95
C GLY A 306 7.80 30.24 1.55
N SER A 307 7.98 30.27 2.87
CA SER A 307 8.57 29.16 3.62
C SER A 307 7.81 27.86 3.40
N PHE A 308 6.47 27.90 3.47
CA PHE A 308 5.63 26.73 3.23
C PHE A 308 5.69 26.25 1.78
N ALA A 309 5.61 27.16 0.80
CA ALA A 309 5.67 26.82 -0.62
C ALA A 309 6.98 26.12 -1.00
N TRP A 310 8.11 26.64 -0.53
CA TRP A 310 9.42 26.03 -0.78
C TRP A 310 9.61 24.73 -0.02
N SER A 311 9.12 24.63 1.22
CA SER A 311 9.11 23.37 1.96
C SER A 311 8.32 22.30 1.21
N LEU A 312 7.15 22.66 0.67
CA LEU A 312 6.31 21.76 -0.13
C LEU A 312 7.00 21.37 -1.45
N ALA A 313 7.63 22.32 -2.13
CA ALA A 313 8.32 22.09 -3.40
C ALA A 313 9.60 21.27 -3.26
N LEU A 314 10.27 21.27 -2.10
CA LEU A 314 11.39 20.37 -1.84
C LEU A 314 10.91 18.98 -1.39
N PHE A 315 9.89 18.94 -0.54
CA PHE A 315 9.34 17.70 -0.02
C PHE A 315 8.66 16.86 -1.11
N THR A 316 7.84 17.50 -1.95
CA THR A 316 6.99 16.81 -2.93
C THR A 316 7.79 15.99 -3.94
N PRO A 317 8.79 16.53 -4.68
CA PRO A 317 9.61 15.73 -5.59
C PRO A 317 10.38 14.64 -4.87
N GLY A 318 10.88 14.90 -3.65
CA GLY A 318 11.59 13.90 -2.85
C GLY A 318 10.70 12.71 -2.46
N CYS A 319 9.48 13.01 -1.99
CA CYS A 319 8.48 12.02 -1.61
C CYS A 319 7.96 11.25 -2.84
N LEU A 320 7.52 11.97 -3.87
CA LEU A 320 7.00 11.37 -5.10
C LEU A 320 8.07 10.59 -5.86
N GLY A 321 9.30 11.10 -5.94
CA GLY A 321 10.44 10.39 -6.51
C GLY A 321 10.78 9.13 -5.73
N TYR A 322 10.68 9.16 -4.40
CA TYR A 322 10.83 7.96 -3.57
C TYR A 322 9.72 6.94 -3.87
N VAL A 323 8.46 7.34 -3.89
CA VAL A 323 7.33 6.44 -4.20
C VAL A 323 7.45 5.90 -5.64
N ALA A 324 7.73 6.75 -6.62
CA ALA A 324 7.95 6.34 -8.00
C ALA A 324 9.12 5.35 -8.12
N SER A 325 10.22 5.56 -7.39
CA SER A 325 11.33 4.60 -7.37
C SER A 325 10.91 3.25 -6.78
N ARG A 326 10.08 3.26 -5.72
CA ARG A 326 9.54 2.03 -5.11
C ARG A 326 8.60 1.31 -6.07
N LEU A 327 7.71 2.04 -6.74
CA LEU A 327 6.81 1.52 -7.76
C LEU A 327 7.58 0.96 -8.96
N LEU A 328 8.64 1.63 -9.40
CA LEU A 328 9.48 1.16 -10.50
C LEU A 328 10.25 -0.11 -10.13
N VAL A 329 10.78 -0.18 -8.91
CA VAL A 329 11.43 -1.40 -8.39
C VAL A 329 10.41 -2.53 -8.24
N ALA A 330 9.23 -2.24 -7.69
CA ALA A 330 8.12 -3.17 -7.58
C ALA A 330 7.69 -3.71 -8.95
N TRP A 331 7.48 -2.79 -9.90
CA TRP A 331 7.15 -3.09 -11.28
C TRP A 331 8.19 -4.00 -11.90
N ARG A 332 9.48 -3.67 -11.83
CA ARG A 332 10.56 -4.51 -12.38
C ARG A 332 10.66 -5.88 -11.71
N ALA A 333 10.29 -5.96 -10.45
CA ALA A 333 10.28 -7.19 -9.67
C ALA A 333 8.95 -7.95 -9.73
N ASP A 334 7.98 -7.48 -10.52
CA ASP A 334 6.63 -8.04 -10.55
C ASP A 334 6.62 -9.48 -11.08
N PRO A 335 6.22 -10.46 -10.25
CA PRO A 335 6.11 -11.85 -10.67
C PRO A 335 5.01 -12.08 -11.72
N ALA A 336 4.01 -11.20 -11.81
CA ALA A 336 2.91 -11.37 -12.77
C ALA A 336 3.36 -11.23 -14.23
N ARG A 337 4.49 -10.53 -14.45
CA ARG A 337 4.98 -10.31 -15.80
C ARG A 337 5.60 -11.57 -16.41
N PRO A 338 5.31 -11.84 -17.70
CA PRO A 338 5.89 -12.99 -18.39
C PRO A 338 7.42 -12.92 -18.35
N VAL A 339 8.01 -14.05 -17.98
CA VAL A 339 9.46 -14.27 -18.07
C VAL A 339 9.67 -15.53 -18.92
N PRO A 340 10.35 -15.42 -20.08
CA PRO A 340 10.63 -16.59 -20.90
C PRO A 340 11.55 -17.56 -20.16
N VAL A 341 11.43 -18.85 -20.46
CA VAL A 341 12.34 -19.87 -19.93
C VAL A 341 13.72 -19.65 -20.57
N CYS A 342 14.76 -19.59 -19.74
CA CYS A 342 16.12 -19.42 -20.23
C CYS A 342 16.82 -20.77 -20.42
N VAL A 343 17.31 -21.01 -21.64
CA VAL A 343 18.09 -22.18 -22.02
C VAL A 343 19.56 -21.79 -22.04
N HIS A 344 20.40 -22.61 -21.40
CA HIS A 344 21.84 -22.44 -21.40
C HIS A 344 22.48 -23.45 -22.35
N VAL A 345 23.08 -22.96 -23.43
CA VAL A 345 23.65 -23.76 -24.50
C VAL A 345 25.15 -23.93 -24.27
N GLN A 346 25.55 -25.16 -23.95
CA GLN A 346 26.96 -25.55 -23.82
C GLN A 346 27.43 -26.12 -25.15
N ALA A 347 28.23 -25.35 -25.87
CA ALA A 347 28.96 -25.82 -27.05
C ALA A 347 30.03 -24.81 -27.47
N HIS A 348 31.01 -25.30 -28.22
CA HIS A 348 31.98 -24.47 -28.93
C HIS A 348 31.39 -24.03 -30.26
N LEU A 349 30.55 -22.98 -30.22
CA LEU A 349 29.84 -22.47 -31.39
C LEU A 349 30.53 -21.24 -31.97
N THR A 350 30.51 -21.14 -33.30
CA THR A 350 30.81 -19.88 -33.98
C THR A 350 29.71 -18.83 -33.69
N PRO A 351 30.00 -17.52 -33.76
CA PRO A 351 28.99 -16.48 -33.56
C PRO A 351 27.76 -16.59 -34.48
N LYS A 352 27.95 -17.12 -35.70
CA LYS A 352 26.85 -17.35 -36.65
C LYS A 352 25.95 -18.49 -36.20
N GLN A 353 26.53 -19.59 -35.72
CA GLN A 353 25.76 -20.73 -35.20
C GLN A 353 25.03 -20.36 -33.91
N SER A 354 25.67 -19.63 -32.99
CA SER A 354 25.01 -19.18 -31.76
C SER A 354 23.83 -18.25 -32.07
N GLN A 355 23.96 -17.34 -33.03
CA GLN A 355 22.86 -16.49 -33.47
C GLN A 355 21.71 -17.30 -34.12
N ALA A 356 22.02 -18.31 -34.94
CA ALA A 356 21.01 -19.18 -35.55
C ALA A 356 20.26 -20.03 -34.51
N ILE A 357 20.95 -20.54 -33.50
CA ILE A 357 20.34 -21.30 -32.41
C ILE A 357 19.51 -20.39 -31.50
N ALA A 358 20.02 -19.19 -31.20
CA ALA A 358 19.29 -18.18 -30.44
C ALA A 358 17.98 -17.82 -31.12
N SER A 359 18.00 -17.53 -32.42
CA SER A 359 16.79 -17.15 -33.16
C SER A 359 15.75 -18.28 -33.21
N GLN A 360 16.17 -19.53 -33.37
CA GLN A 360 15.26 -20.69 -33.32
C GLN A 360 14.59 -20.85 -31.94
N LEU A 361 15.37 -20.72 -30.87
CA LEU A 361 14.85 -20.83 -29.50
C LEU A 361 13.99 -19.61 -29.11
N GLU A 362 14.35 -18.41 -29.56
CA GLU A 362 13.55 -17.18 -29.37
C GLU A 362 12.20 -17.27 -30.09
N GLN A 363 12.16 -17.82 -31.31
CA GLN A 363 10.90 -18.09 -32.03
C GLN A 363 9.98 -19.05 -31.24
N ALA A 364 10.55 -19.98 -30.48
CA ALA A 364 9.83 -20.89 -29.60
C ALA A 364 9.52 -20.31 -28.20
N GLY A 365 9.86 -19.04 -27.95
CA GLY A 365 9.58 -18.31 -26.71
C GLY A 365 10.59 -18.53 -25.58
N PHE A 366 11.79 -19.01 -25.90
CA PHE A 366 12.89 -19.18 -24.94
C PHE A 366 13.87 -18.01 -25.01
N ALA A 367 14.48 -17.66 -23.87
CA ALA A 367 15.68 -16.85 -23.85
C ALA A 367 16.92 -17.75 -23.91
N THR A 368 18.02 -17.29 -24.52
CA THR A 368 19.23 -18.10 -24.66
C THR A 368 20.44 -17.47 -24.02
N THR A 369 21.26 -18.29 -23.37
CA THR A 369 22.60 -17.93 -22.90
C THR A 369 23.60 -18.98 -23.40
N PHE A 370 24.82 -18.57 -23.69
CA PHE A 370 25.86 -19.45 -24.21
C PHE A 370 27.03 -19.57 -23.22
N GLY A 371 27.72 -20.71 -23.25
CA GLY A 371 29.01 -20.88 -22.56
C GLY A 371 30.07 -19.86 -23.03
N PRO A 372 31.17 -19.65 -22.28
CA PRO A 372 31.77 -20.58 -21.32
C PRO A 372 31.33 -20.42 -19.86
N ALA A 373 30.49 -19.42 -19.53
CA ALA A 373 30.02 -19.23 -18.16
C ALA A 373 29.16 -20.42 -17.69
N ALA A 374 29.27 -20.80 -16.41
CA ALA A 374 28.46 -21.88 -15.85
C ALA A 374 26.96 -21.51 -15.86
N PRO A 375 26.05 -22.47 -16.10
CA PRO A 375 24.61 -22.22 -16.12
C PRO A 375 24.13 -21.72 -14.75
N LYS A 376 23.27 -20.70 -14.75
CA LYS A 376 22.58 -20.28 -13.53
C LYS A 376 21.61 -21.37 -13.06
N SER A 377 21.24 -21.36 -11.78
CA SER A 377 20.30 -22.34 -11.21
C SER A 377 18.88 -22.30 -11.80
N THR A 378 18.54 -21.25 -12.55
CA THR A 378 17.27 -21.04 -13.24
C THR A 378 17.33 -21.35 -14.73
N GLU A 379 18.53 -21.60 -15.25
CA GLU A 379 18.73 -21.90 -16.66
C GLU A 379 18.69 -23.41 -16.87
N VAL A 380 18.08 -23.83 -17.98
CA VAL A 380 18.02 -25.24 -18.38
C VAL A 380 19.22 -25.55 -19.26
N PRO A 381 20.20 -26.35 -18.80
CA PRO A 381 21.40 -26.60 -19.58
C PRO A 381 21.16 -27.66 -20.66
N ILE A 382 21.56 -27.34 -21.89
CA ILE A 382 21.65 -28.26 -23.02
C ILE A 382 23.09 -28.34 -23.50
N LEU A 383 23.51 -29.53 -23.91
CA LEU A 383 24.81 -29.79 -24.51
C LEU A 383 24.56 -30.08 -25.99
N LEU A 384 25.10 -29.23 -26.88
CA LEU A 384 24.98 -29.50 -28.32
C LEU A 384 26.12 -30.41 -28.75
N GLU A 385 25.74 -31.57 -29.28
CA GLU A 385 26.64 -32.59 -29.83
C GLU A 385 26.16 -32.90 -31.26
N GLU A 386 27.05 -32.84 -32.25
CA GLU A 386 26.70 -33.09 -33.67
C GLU A 386 26.44 -34.58 -33.94
N ASP A 387 27.08 -35.48 -33.18
CA ASP A 387 27.07 -36.94 -33.36
C ASP A 387 26.06 -37.69 -32.47
N VAL A 388 25.04 -37.01 -31.93
CA VAL A 388 23.98 -37.72 -31.20
C VAL A 388 23.20 -38.55 -32.22
N ALA A 389 23.48 -39.86 -32.27
CA ALA A 389 22.83 -40.78 -33.18
C ALA A 389 21.31 -40.59 -33.10
N ALA A 390 20.66 -40.34 -34.24
CA ALA A 390 19.21 -40.16 -34.40
C ALA A 390 18.35 -41.33 -33.86
N GLY A 391 19.01 -42.39 -33.34
CA GLY A 391 18.42 -43.54 -32.68
C GLY A 391 18.25 -43.43 -31.16
N ASP A 392 18.90 -42.47 -30.46
CA ASP A 392 18.60 -42.18 -29.05
C ASP A 392 17.32 -41.30 -28.96
N LYS A 393 16.27 -41.80 -29.62
CA LYS A 393 14.93 -41.22 -29.66
C LYS A 393 14.49 -41.03 -28.22
N PHE A 394 14.16 -39.79 -27.85
CA PHE A 394 13.25 -39.19 -26.84
C PHE A 394 12.53 -40.08 -25.78
N SER A 395 12.85 -41.36 -25.62
CA SER A 395 11.95 -42.43 -25.18
C SER A 395 12.22 -42.93 -23.76
N SER A 396 13.20 -42.38 -23.05
CA SER A 396 13.38 -42.73 -21.65
C SER A 396 13.03 -41.55 -20.74
N PHE A 397 12.07 -41.78 -19.84
CA PHE A 397 11.71 -40.93 -18.70
C PHE A 397 12.91 -40.50 -17.81
N PHE A 398 14.13 -40.96 -18.13
CA PHE A 398 15.36 -40.85 -17.34
C PHE A 398 16.55 -40.24 -18.11
N THR A 399 16.33 -39.39 -19.12
CA THR A 399 17.46 -38.72 -19.77
C THR A 399 18.23 -37.84 -18.76
N PRO A 400 19.55 -38.05 -18.58
CA PRO A 400 20.35 -37.24 -17.67
C PRO A 400 20.42 -35.78 -18.14
N TRP A 401 20.55 -34.85 -17.18
CA TRP A 401 20.75 -33.42 -17.44
C TRP A 401 22.20 -33.04 -17.11
N PRO A 402 22.90 -32.25 -17.94
CA PRO A 402 22.44 -31.51 -19.12
C PRO A 402 22.01 -32.42 -20.28
N ARG A 403 20.96 -32.01 -20.99
CA ARG A 403 20.40 -32.82 -22.08
C ARG A 403 21.27 -32.66 -23.33
N ARG A 404 21.69 -33.78 -23.92
CA ARG A 404 22.38 -33.81 -25.22
C ARG A 404 21.37 -33.63 -26.34
N VAL A 405 21.63 -32.69 -27.24
CA VAL A 405 20.69 -32.28 -28.28
C VAL A 405 21.48 -32.08 -29.59
N SER A 406 20.99 -32.62 -30.69
CA SER A 406 21.53 -32.32 -32.02
C SER A 406 21.05 -30.94 -32.49
N SER A 407 21.83 -30.26 -33.32
CA SER A 407 21.42 -28.97 -33.91
C SER A 407 20.10 -29.04 -34.68
N ALA A 408 19.79 -30.20 -35.27
CA ALA A 408 18.52 -30.45 -35.97
C ALA A 408 17.31 -30.53 -35.03
N ASP A 409 17.51 -31.00 -33.78
CA ASP A 409 16.42 -31.23 -32.82
C ASP A 409 16.01 -29.97 -32.07
N ILE A 410 16.76 -28.87 -32.21
CA ILE A 410 16.48 -27.59 -31.53
C ILE A 410 15.10 -27.06 -31.88
N ALA A 411 14.62 -27.32 -33.10
CA ALA A 411 13.31 -26.91 -33.57
C ALA A 411 12.16 -27.85 -33.13
N SER A 412 12.46 -28.98 -32.48
CA SER A 412 11.43 -29.97 -32.14
C SER A 412 10.52 -29.51 -30.98
N GLU A 413 9.20 -29.65 -31.16
CA GLU A 413 8.22 -29.31 -30.12
C GLU A 413 8.39 -30.17 -28.85
N GLU A 414 8.81 -31.43 -29.01
CA GLU A 414 9.08 -32.34 -27.89
C GLU A 414 10.25 -31.86 -27.02
N LEU A 415 11.32 -31.33 -27.64
CA LEU A 415 12.40 -30.70 -26.91
C LEU A 415 11.87 -29.48 -26.17
N HIS A 416 11.10 -28.61 -26.83
CA HIS A 416 10.54 -27.41 -26.18
C HIS A 416 9.67 -27.76 -24.98
N ALA A 417 8.80 -28.76 -25.09
CA ALA A 417 7.97 -29.25 -23.99
C ALA A 417 8.84 -29.78 -22.83
N SER A 418 9.87 -30.56 -23.14
CA SER A 418 10.81 -31.09 -22.16
C SER A 418 11.62 -30.00 -21.45
N LEU A 419 12.09 -28.98 -22.18
CA LEU A 419 12.79 -27.82 -21.64
C LEU A 419 11.90 -27.03 -20.69
N ARG A 420 10.63 -26.76 -21.06
CA ARG A 420 9.66 -26.10 -20.19
C ARG A 420 9.39 -26.91 -18.93
N ARG A 421 9.14 -28.22 -19.06
CA ARG A 421 8.92 -29.12 -17.92
C ARG A 421 10.13 -29.12 -16.97
N ARG A 422 11.35 -29.17 -17.52
CA ARG A 422 12.58 -29.13 -16.74
C ARG A 422 12.74 -27.79 -16.00
N ALA A 423 12.48 -26.68 -16.68
CA ALA A 423 12.51 -25.36 -16.08
C ALA A 423 11.55 -25.27 -14.90
N HIS A 424 10.29 -25.69 -15.08
CA HIS A 424 9.28 -25.71 -14.02
C HIS A 424 9.74 -26.54 -12.81
N LEU A 425 10.33 -27.71 -13.02
CA LEU A 425 10.88 -28.54 -11.94
C LEU A 425 12.04 -27.84 -11.19
N GLN A 426 12.96 -27.19 -11.92
CA GLN A 426 14.05 -26.41 -11.32
C GLN A 426 13.51 -25.23 -10.50
N TYR A 427 12.54 -24.48 -11.04
CA TYR A 427 11.89 -23.36 -10.37
C TYR A 427 11.22 -23.80 -9.06
N ARG A 428 10.45 -24.88 -9.06
CA ARG A 428 9.81 -25.43 -7.84
C ARG A 428 10.83 -25.83 -6.79
N ARG A 429 11.87 -26.58 -7.17
CA ARG A 429 12.94 -27.01 -6.24
C ARG A 429 13.66 -25.81 -5.64
N LEU A 430 13.98 -24.82 -6.47
CA LEU A 430 14.64 -23.60 -6.03
C LEU A 430 13.75 -22.81 -5.07
N LEU A 431 12.48 -22.62 -5.42
CA LEU A 431 11.50 -21.91 -4.63
C LEU A 431 11.27 -22.56 -3.26
N LEU A 432 11.00 -23.86 -3.22
CA LEU A 432 10.81 -24.59 -1.96
C LEU A 432 12.07 -24.56 -1.08
N ARG A 433 13.26 -24.68 -1.69
CA ARG A 433 14.53 -24.55 -0.96
C ARG A 433 14.70 -23.16 -0.35
N ARG A 434 14.40 -22.10 -1.10
CA ARG A 434 14.54 -20.71 -0.63
C ARG A 434 13.49 -20.35 0.41
N LEU A 435 12.23 -20.74 0.22
CA LEU A 435 11.17 -20.58 1.23
C LEU A 435 11.50 -21.34 2.51
N LYS A 436 11.98 -22.59 2.41
CA LYS A 436 12.47 -23.35 3.57
C LYS A 436 13.53 -22.58 4.35
N ASN A 437 14.48 -21.94 3.67
CA ASN A 437 15.52 -21.15 4.33
C ASN A 437 14.97 -19.89 5.00
N ILE A 438 14.03 -19.19 4.35
CA ILE A 438 13.35 -18.02 4.93
C ILE A 438 12.56 -18.42 6.18
N LEU A 439 11.76 -19.48 6.10
CA LEU A 439 10.97 -19.98 7.23
C LEU A 439 11.86 -20.53 8.36
N LYS A 440 12.96 -21.21 8.04
CA LYS A 440 13.95 -21.64 9.04
C LYS A 440 14.56 -20.45 9.77
N HIS A 441 14.80 -19.34 9.08
CA HIS A 441 15.30 -18.11 9.69
C HIS A 441 14.24 -17.44 10.56
N ALA A 442 13.00 -17.38 10.08
CA ALA A 442 11.85 -16.87 10.82
C ALA A 442 11.67 -17.60 12.16
N ARG A 443 11.59 -18.93 12.13
CA ARG A 443 11.36 -19.79 13.31
C ARG A 443 12.46 -19.76 14.37
N ARG A 444 13.65 -19.26 14.05
CA ARG A 444 14.72 -19.07 15.03
C ARG A 444 14.47 -17.86 15.93
N ARG A 445 13.61 -16.94 15.51
CA ARG A 445 13.22 -15.78 16.30
C ARG A 445 12.12 -16.19 17.28
N LYS A 446 12.19 -15.66 18.50
CA LYS A 446 11.08 -15.71 19.45
C LYS A 446 10.15 -14.55 19.12
N TYR A 447 8.86 -14.83 19.09
CA TYR A 447 7.82 -13.84 18.83
C TYR A 447 6.94 -13.76 20.07
N GLU A 448 6.51 -12.54 20.42
CA GLU A 448 5.67 -12.30 21.60
C GLU A 448 4.20 -12.62 21.31
N ARG A 449 3.73 -12.39 20.08
CA ARG A 449 2.35 -12.61 19.62
C ARG A 449 2.27 -13.21 18.22
N GLY A 450 1.09 -13.71 17.84
CA GLY A 450 0.77 -14.23 16.52
C GLY A 450 0.89 -15.75 16.42
N GLU A 451 0.10 -16.35 15.53
CA GLU A 451 -0.08 -17.82 15.49
C GLU A 451 0.56 -18.46 14.25
N GLY A 452 0.93 -17.65 13.26
CA GLY A 452 1.54 -18.14 12.03
C GLY A 452 2.14 -17.04 11.15
N PHE A 453 2.47 -17.44 9.92
CA PHE A 453 3.11 -16.60 8.92
C PHE A 453 2.26 -16.47 7.65
N TRP A 454 2.23 -15.26 7.12
CA TRP A 454 1.67 -14.95 5.81
C TRP A 454 2.75 -15.11 4.73
N ILE A 455 2.46 -15.94 3.72
CA ILE A 455 3.35 -16.25 2.61
C ILE A 455 2.67 -15.87 1.30
N ALA A 456 3.17 -14.83 0.64
CA ALA A 456 2.62 -14.35 -0.63
C ALA A 456 3.69 -13.84 -1.64
N PRO A 457 4.78 -14.59 -1.88
CA PRO A 457 5.90 -14.14 -2.71
C PRO A 457 5.52 -13.89 -4.19
N GLN A 458 4.37 -14.40 -4.64
CA GLN A 458 3.80 -14.15 -5.97
C GLN A 458 3.32 -12.70 -6.18
N PHE A 459 3.17 -11.91 -5.12
CA PHE A 459 2.80 -10.50 -5.23
C PHE A 459 4.00 -9.59 -5.02
N TRP A 460 4.13 -8.56 -5.87
CA TRP A 460 5.25 -7.62 -5.82
C TRP A 460 5.27 -6.74 -4.56
N PHE A 461 4.10 -6.48 -3.97
CA PHE A 461 3.94 -5.65 -2.77
C PHE A 461 4.20 -6.45 -1.48
N ALA A 462 3.98 -7.77 -1.52
CA ALA A 462 4.37 -8.68 -0.45
C ALA A 462 5.90 -8.88 -0.49
N THR A 463 6.63 -7.96 0.13
CA THR A 463 8.09 -7.92 -0.01
C THR A 463 8.81 -8.96 0.84
N HIS A 464 8.25 -9.36 1.97
CA HIS A 464 8.85 -10.24 2.97
C HIS A 464 7.82 -11.22 3.52
N LEU A 465 8.30 -12.21 4.27
CA LEU A 465 7.45 -12.99 5.15
C LEU A 465 6.94 -12.08 6.27
N THR A 466 5.63 -12.06 6.48
CA THR A 466 4.97 -11.30 7.55
C THR A 466 4.36 -12.26 8.58
N ARG A 467 4.20 -11.77 9.81
CA ARG A 467 3.50 -12.49 10.87
C ARG A 467 2.06 -11.99 10.91
N ASP A 468 1.18 -12.81 11.44
CA ASP A 468 -0.26 -12.55 11.47
C ASP A 468 -0.66 -11.32 12.30
N THR A 469 -0.22 -11.27 13.55
CA THR A 469 -0.43 -10.10 14.40
C THR A 469 0.71 -9.10 14.18
N ASP A 470 0.42 -8.05 13.43
CA ASP A 470 1.29 -6.88 13.33
C ASP A 470 1.25 -6.09 14.65
N GLU A 471 2.04 -6.51 15.64
CA GLU A 471 2.45 -5.57 16.68
C GLU A 471 3.43 -4.57 16.07
N ASP A 472 2.88 -3.44 15.60
CA ASP A 472 3.45 -2.09 15.42
C ASP A 472 4.79 -1.94 14.68
N SER A 473 5.38 -3.02 14.17
CA SER A 473 6.79 -3.02 13.83
C SER A 473 7.06 -3.25 12.35
N GLY A 474 6.10 -3.77 11.57
CA GLY A 474 6.30 -4.06 10.14
C GLY A 474 7.62 -4.79 9.87
N THR A 475 8.09 -5.57 10.86
CA THR A 475 9.50 -5.99 10.91
C THR A 475 9.69 -7.11 9.91
N ALA A 476 10.17 -6.74 8.72
CA ALA A 476 10.53 -7.67 7.66
C ALA A 476 11.25 -8.93 8.19
N ILE A 477 10.62 -10.10 8.05
CA ILE A 477 11.20 -11.37 8.49
C ILE A 477 12.04 -11.95 7.36
N GLY A 478 13.36 -11.95 7.56
CA GLY A 478 14.32 -12.46 6.59
C GLY A 478 14.57 -11.51 5.41
N PRO A 479 15.29 -11.96 4.38
CA PRO A 479 15.53 -11.16 3.18
C PRO A 479 14.24 -10.99 2.35
N PRO A 480 14.11 -9.89 1.58
CA PRO A 480 12.98 -9.73 0.67
C PRO A 480 12.89 -10.87 -0.35
N TYR A 481 11.69 -11.32 -0.69
CA TYR A 481 11.49 -12.45 -1.62
C TYR A 481 12.22 -12.24 -2.95
N ARG A 482 12.14 -11.04 -3.53
CA ARG A 482 12.84 -10.68 -4.78
C ARG A 482 14.36 -10.78 -4.73
N LYS A 483 14.96 -10.78 -3.53
CA LYS A 483 16.41 -11.00 -3.35
C LYS A 483 16.73 -12.48 -3.10
N ALA A 484 15.83 -13.20 -2.46
CA ALA A 484 16.04 -14.59 -2.06
C ALA A 484 15.65 -15.60 -3.15
N ILE A 485 14.64 -15.27 -3.96
CA ILE A 485 14.04 -16.11 -4.97
C ILE A 485 14.16 -15.39 -6.32
N PRO A 486 14.75 -16.02 -7.36
CA PRO A 486 14.81 -15.43 -8.68
C PRO A 486 13.42 -15.18 -9.27
N ARG A 487 13.31 -14.16 -10.13
CA ARG A 487 12.02 -13.72 -10.68
C ARG A 487 11.35 -14.80 -11.53
N GLU A 488 12.10 -15.63 -12.22
CA GLU A 488 11.62 -16.77 -13.01
C GLU A 488 10.82 -17.75 -12.14
N ALA A 489 11.36 -18.06 -10.96
CA ALA A 489 10.70 -18.96 -10.02
C ALA A 489 9.47 -18.32 -9.34
N LEU A 490 9.52 -17.00 -9.08
CA LEU A 490 8.37 -16.25 -8.59
C LEU A 490 7.26 -16.17 -9.65
N HIS A 491 7.62 -15.97 -10.92
CA HIS A 491 6.68 -15.95 -12.03
C HIS A 491 6.01 -17.31 -12.23
N HIS A 492 6.78 -18.40 -12.14
CA HIS A 492 6.22 -19.76 -12.15
C HIS A 492 5.24 -19.98 -10.99
N LEU A 493 5.58 -19.53 -9.78
CA LEU A 493 4.65 -19.60 -8.66
C LEU A 493 3.40 -18.77 -8.90
N PHE A 494 3.52 -17.54 -9.40
CA PHE A 494 2.37 -16.70 -9.74
C PHE A 494 1.42 -17.43 -10.69
N LYS A 495 1.93 -18.09 -11.75
CA LYS A 495 1.12 -18.90 -12.66
C LYS A 495 0.41 -20.05 -11.96
N VAL A 496 1.14 -20.81 -11.15
CA VAL A 496 0.57 -21.94 -10.38
C VAL A 496 -0.54 -21.46 -9.45
N MET A 497 -0.23 -20.48 -8.60
CA MET A 497 -1.16 -19.97 -7.60
C MET A 497 -2.41 -19.37 -8.26
N ARG A 498 -2.24 -18.68 -9.40
CA ARG A 498 -3.35 -18.12 -10.16
C ARG A 498 -4.22 -19.19 -10.82
N ALA A 499 -3.63 -20.22 -11.42
CA ALA A 499 -4.38 -21.29 -12.08
C ALA A 499 -5.16 -22.18 -11.09
N VAL A 500 -4.65 -22.27 -9.86
CA VAL A 500 -5.25 -23.05 -8.78
C VAL A 500 -6.22 -22.21 -7.92
N ASP A 501 -6.34 -20.91 -8.21
CA ASP A 501 -7.09 -19.93 -7.43
C ASP A 501 -6.73 -19.94 -5.93
N ILE A 502 -5.43 -19.84 -5.63
CA ILE A 502 -4.95 -19.53 -4.27
C ILE A 502 -4.22 -18.19 -4.31
N ASP A 503 -4.71 -17.22 -3.55
CA ASP A 503 -4.13 -15.89 -3.48
C ASP A 503 -3.08 -15.79 -2.37
N LEU A 504 -3.33 -16.37 -1.19
CA LEU A 504 -2.46 -16.26 -0.02
C LEU A 504 -2.24 -17.62 0.63
N VAL A 505 -1.11 -17.80 1.30
CA VAL A 505 -0.85 -18.98 2.12
C VAL A 505 -0.60 -18.56 3.56
N PHE A 506 -1.37 -19.12 4.49
CA PHE A 506 -1.15 -18.97 5.92
C PHE A 506 -0.50 -20.24 6.47
N LEU A 507 0.54 -20.09 7.28
CA LEU A 507 1.27 -21.21 7.87
C LEU A 507 1.37 -21.08 9.40
N GLU A 508 0.68 -21.95 10.14
CA GLU A 508 0.76 -22.00 11.61
C GLU A 508 2.17 -22.38 12.09
N ASP A 509 2.59 -21.81 13.23
CA ASP A 509 3.91 -22.05 13.83
C ASP A 509 4.19 -23.55 14.07
N GLY A 510 3.15 -24.33 14.41
CA GLY A 510 3.24 -25.76 14.70
C GLY A 510 3.48 -26.68 13.50
N VAL A 511 3.31 -26.20 12.27
CA VAL A 511 3.47 -27.02 11.06
C VAL A 511 4.94 -27.31 10.78
N THR A 512 5.36 -28.53 10.46
CA THR A 512 6.79 -28.78 10.15
C THR A 512 7.18 -28.32 8.73
N LEU A 513 8.44 -27.94 8.51
CA LEU A 513 8.92 -27.58 7.16
C LEU A 513 8.78 -28.72 6.13
N PRO A 514 9.01 -30.00 6.48
CA PRO A 514 8.67 -31.12 5.61
C PRO A 514 7.19 -31.17 5.23
N SER A 515 6.28 -30.96 6.18
CA SER A 515 4.84 -30.95 5.90
C SER A 515 4.45 -29.79 4.99
N PHE A 516 4.95 -28.58 5.25
CA PHE A 516 4.77 -27.44 4.34
C PHE A 516 5.24 -27.75 2.91
N ARG A 517 6.41 -28.39 2.78
CA ARG A 517 6.94 -28.81 1.47
C ARG A 517 6.00 -29.81 0.77
N ARG A 518 5.42 -30.77 1.49
CA ARG A 518 4.46 -31.74 0.94
C ARG A 518 3.19 -31.05 0.45
N VAL A 519 2.62 -30.14 1.25
CA VAL A 519 1.44 -29.35 0.85
C VAL A 519 1.71 -28.57 -0.43
N MET A 520 2.82 -27.82 -0.49
CA MET A 520 3.17 -27.08 -1.71
C MET A 520 3.45 -27.99 -2.91
N SER A 521 3.96 -29.19 -2.67
CA SER A 521 4.18 -30.18 -3.74
C SER A 521 2.85 -30.72 -4.28
N ALA A 522 1.86 -30.95 -3.43
CA ALA A 522 0.50 -31.30 -3.83
C ALA A 522 -0.15 -30.17 -4.66
N VAL A 523 0.05 -28.90 -4.28
CA VAL A 523 -0.40 -27.75 -5.10
C VAL A 523 0.26 -27.76 -6.50
N PHE A 524 1.56 -28.04 -6.59
CA PHE A 524 2.26 -28.12 -7.88
C PHE A 524 1.81 -29.32 -8.73
N GLU A 525 1.48 -30.43 -8.08
CA GLU A 525 0.98 -31.64 -8.74
C GLU A 525 -0.44 -31.42 -9.27
N HIS A 526 -1.33 -30.81 -8.48
CA HIS A 526 -2.66 -30.42 -8.93
C HIS A 526 -2.60 -29.53 -10.17
N TYR A 527 -1.72 -28.52 -10.16
CA TYR A 527 -1.49 -27.66 -11.32
C TYR A 527 -1.04 -28.44 -12.57
N ASP A 528 -0.18 -29.45 -12.41
CA ASP A 528 0.31 -30.25 -13.55
C ASP A 528 -0.75 -31.18 -14.12
N LEU A 529 -1.61 -31.74 -13.27
CA LEU A 529 -2.64 -32.71 -13.67
C LEU A 529 -3.88 -32.04 -14.25
N PHE A 530 -4.28 -30.92 -13.67
CA PHE A 530 -5.60 -30.34 -13.90
C PHE A 530 -5.57 -28.91 -14.43
N ALA A 531 -4.40 -28.42 -14.87
CA ALA A 531 -4.15 -27.08 -15.40
C ALA A 531 -5.44 -26.24 -15.64
N ASP A 532 -5.59 -25.17 -14.85
CA ASP A 532 -6.73 -24.23 -14.84
C ASP A 532 -8.02 -24.71 -14.14
N ARG A 533 -8.01 -25.87 -13.47
CA ARG A 533 -9.07 -26.24 -12.51
C ARG A 533 -8.76 -25.77 -11.10
N GLN A 534 -9.78 -25.19 -10.47
CA GLN A 534 -9.74 -24.75 -9.09
C GLN A 534 -9.46 -25.93 -8.14
N LEU A 535 -8.66 -25.71 -7.11
CA LEU A 535 -8.66 -26.60 -5.95
C LEU A 535 -9.97 -26.36 -5.20
N GLU A 536 -10.91 -27.29 -5.18
CA GLU A 536 -12.23 -27.06 -4.60
C GLU A 536 -12.19 -27.24 -3.07
N ASP A 537 -11.62 -28.34 -2.59
CA ASP A 537 -11.69 -28.75 -1.18
C ASP A 537 -10.34 -29.10 -0.54
N GLY A 538 -10.33 -29.14 0.80
CA GLY A 538 -9.23 -29.71 1.60
C GLY A 538 -8.94 -31.19 1.32
N ARG A 539 -9.86 -31.90 0.64
CA ARG A 539 -9.74 -33.32 0.26
C ARG A 539 -8.53 -33.59 -0.62
N HIS A 540 -8.10 -32.63 -1.45
CA HIS A 540 -6.89 -32.76 -2.26
C HIS A 540 -5.59 -32.87 -1.42
N PHE A 541 -5.67 -32.60 -0.12
CA PHE A 541 -4.57 -32.72 0.82
C PHE A 541 -4.74 -33.88 1.81
N SER A 542 -5.76 -34.73 1.61
CA SER A 542 -5.97 -35.94 2.43
C SER A 542 -4.77 -36.86 2.29
N GLY A 543 -4.16 -37.26 3.41
CA GLY A 543 -2.98 -38.14 3.43
C GLY A 543 -1.65 -37.43 3.70
N ILE A 544 -1.62 -36.11 3.90
CA ILE A 544 -0.43 -35.42 4.41
C ILE A 544 -0.44 -35.49 5.95
N PRO A 545 0.44 -36.29 6.59
CA PRO A 545 0.35 -36.52 8.03
C PRO A 545 0.73 -35.28 8.85
N GLY A 546 -0.03 -35.04 9.92
CA GLY A 546 0.24 -34.01 10.94
C GLY A 546 -0.09 -32.58 10.52
N VAL A 547 -0.83 -32.40 9.41
CA VAL A 547 -1.26 -31.08 8.93
C VAL A 547 -2.70 -31.14 8.46
N ARG A 548 -3.47 -30.12 8.82
CA ARG A 548 -4.79 -29.85 8.26
C ARG A 548 -4.69 -28.68 7.29
N VAL A 549 -5.21 -28.85 6.09
CA VAL A 549 -5.23 -27.80 5.07
C VAL A 549 -6.67 -27.36 4.86
N LEU A 550 -6.92 -26.06 5.01
CA LEU A 550 -8.23 -25.45 4.79
C LEU A 550 -8.09 -24.38 3.71
N ILE A 551 -9.00 -24.38 2.74
CA ILE A 551 -9.08 -23.30 1.74
C ILE A 551 -10.23 -22.40 2.16
N HIS A 552 -9.92 -21.13 2.42
CA HIS A 552 -10.90 -20.15 2.85
C HIS A 552 -11.08 -19.07 1.78
N GLU A 553 -12.32 -18.78 1.42
CA GLU A 553 -12.67 -17.63 0.59
C GLU A 553 -13.04 -16.42 1.47
N PHE A 554 -12.06 -15.56 1.72
CA PHE A 554 -12.28 -14.33 2.46
C PHE A 554 -13.01 -13.28 1.60
N GLN A 555 -14.06 -12.70 2.15
CA GLN A 555 -14.76 -11.53 1.60
C GLN A 555 -15.04 -10.53 2.73
N LEU A 556 -14.89 -9.23 2.44
CA LEU A 556 -15.38 -8.14 3.29
C LEU A 556 -16.84 -8.44 3.72
N GLU A 557 -17.03 -8.82 5.00
CA GLU A 557 -18.30 -9.12 5.72
C GLU A 557 -18.65 -10.58 6.01
N GLN A 558 -17.86 -11.55 5.55
CA GLN A 558 -17.97 -12.93 5.99
C GLN A 558 -16.79 -13.28 6.91
N PRO A 559 -16.88 -12.98 8.23
CA PRO A 559 -15.86 -13.46 9.17
C PRO A 559 -15.85 -14.99 9.19
N LEU A 560 -14.67 -15.57 9.36
CA LEU A 560 -14.46 -17.01 9.49
C LEU A 560 -15.30 -17.52 10.69
N LYS A 561 -16.01 -18.63 10.54
CA LYS A 561 -16.65 -19.35 11.66
C LYS A 561 -16.22 -20.82 11.85
N PRO A 562 -15.02 -21.30 11.50
CA PRO A 562 -14.58 -22.62 11.91
C PRO A 562 -14.25 -22.57 13.40
N THR A 563 -15.08 -23.24 14.18
CA THR A 563 -14.83 -23.54 15.59
C THR A 563 -13.52 -24.34 15.71
N GLY A 564 -12.50 -23.79 16.37
CA GLY A 564 -11.30 -24.52 16.80
C GLY A 564 -9.97 -24.13 16.16
N TYR A 565 -9.96 -23.31 15.11
CA TYR A 565 -8.71 -22.80 14.49
C TYR A 565 -8.56 -21.29 14.65
N PRO A 566 -7.33 -20.81 14.85
CA PRO A 566 -7.09 -19.38 14.91
C PRO A 566 -7.41 -18.68 13.60
N GLU A 567 -8.15 -17.58 13.70
CA GLU A 567 -8.47 -16.69 12.58
C GLU A 567 -7.43 -15.56 12.54
N PRO A 568 -6.65 -15.47 11.47
CA PRO A 568 -5.66 -14.42 11.32
C PRO A 568 -6.32 -13.07 10.98
N ASP A 569 -5.61 -11.97 11.21
CA ASP A 569 -6.15 -10.63 10.96
C ASP A 569 -6.16 -10.30 9.45
N TYR A 570 -7.25 -9.68 9.00
CA TYR A 570 -7.56 -9.46 7.59
C TYR A 570 -7.81 -7.99 7.23
N GLU A 571 -7.43 -7.03 8.09
CA GLU A 571 -7.84 -5.62 7.97
C GLU A 571 -7.59 -5.00 6.56
N ASP A 572 -6.54 -5.44 5.86
CA ASP A 572 -6.13 -4.91 4.55
C ASP A 572 -6.67 -5.69 3.33
N LEU A 573 -7.29 -6.85 3.54
CA LEU A 573 -7.80 -7.69 2.45
C LEU A 573 -9.24 -7.31 2.12
N GLY A 574 -9.53 -7.23 0.83
CA GLY A 574 -10.89 -7.06 0.34
C GLY A 574 -11.52 -8.39 -0.03
N ARG A 575 -10.80 -9.15 -0.87
CA ARG A 575 -11.16 -10.49 -1.33
C ARG A 575 -9.90 -11.30 -1.56
N ALA A 576 -9.84 -12.50 -0.98
CA ALA A 576 -8.72 -13.40 -1.17
C ALA A 576 -9.15 -14.85 -0.94
N ARG A 577 -8.56 -15.78 -1.71
CA ARG A 577 -8.64 -17.22 -1.44
C ARG A 577 -7.37 -17.68 -0.74
N ILE A 578 -7.51 -18.14 0.49
CA ILE A 578 -6.40 -18.35 1.42
C ILE A 578 -6.23 -19.85 1.68
N LEU A 579 -5.04 -20.36 1.41
CA LEU A 579 -4.63 -21.71 1.79
C LEU A 579 -4.08 -21.66 3.22
N HIS A 580 -4.90 -22.06 4.19
CA HIS A 580 -4.49 -22.22 5.56
C HIS A 580 -3.85 -23.58 5.80
N ILE A 581 -2.67 -23.58 6.37
CA ILE A 581 -1.91 -24.78 6.72
C ILE A 581 -1.76 -24.79 8.23
N TYR A 582 -2.56 -25.62 8.89
CA TYR A 582 -2.60 -25.79 10.34
C TYR A 582 -1.90 -27.08 10.76
N ARG A 583 -1.41 -27.09 12.00
CA ARG A 583 -1.00 -28.33 12.67
C ARG A 583 -2.25 -29.14 12.96
N ASP A 584 -2.22 -30.42 12.61
CA ASP A 584 -3.29 -31.32 12.96
C ASP A 584 -3.37 -31.50 14.48
N ARG A 585 -4.56 -31.29 15.06
CA ARG A 585 -4.83 -31.35 16.51
C ARG A 585 -5.59 -32.61 16.90
N GLY A 586 -6.07 -33.41 15.94
CA GLY A 586 -6.76 -34.67 16.21
C GLY A 586 -8.22 -34.57 16.68
N ASP A 587 -8.78 -33.36 16.85
CA ASP A 587 -10.15 -33.14 17.35
C ASP A 587 -11.17 -32.75 16.26
N ASP A 588 -12.34 -33.40 16.37
CA ASP A 588 -13.65 -33.22 15.71
C ASP A 588 -13.70 -33.15 14.17
N GLU A 589 -13.57 -34.32 13.54
CA GLU A 589 -14.44 -34.63 12.40
C GLU A 589 -15.87 -34.78 12.95
N ALA A 590 -16.67 -33.72 12.89
CA ALA A 590 -18.08 -33.95 12.63
C ALA A 590 -18.10 -34.80 11.35
N LYS A 591 -18.52 -36.06 11.45
CA LYS A 591 -18.77 -36.90 10.29
C LYS A 591 -19.82 -36.18 9.45
N GLU A 592 -19.38 -35.31 8.54
CA GLU A 592 -20.22 -34.89 7.44
C GLU A 592 -20.48 -36.15 6.63
N ASP A 593 -21.73 -36.62 6.65
CA ASP A 593 -22.17 -37.70 5.79
C ASP A 593 -21.82 -37.32 4.35
N VAL A 594 -20.83 -38.01 3.80
CA VAL A 594 -20.40 -37.83 2.41
C VAL A 594 -21.64 -38.07 1.54
N PRO A 595 -22.15 -37.08 0.78
CA PRO A 595 -23.11 -37.39 -0.27
C PRO A 595 -22.38 -38.32 -1.22
N ILE A 596 -22.84 -39.56 -1.33
CA ILE A 596 -22.25 -40.60 -2.19
C ILE A 596 -22.57 -40.22 -3.64
N ASP A 597 -21.91 -39.19 -4.16
CA ASP A 597 -21.78 -38.97 -5.58
C ASP A 597 -20.33 -39.25 -5.97
N LEU A 598 -20.08 -40.52 -6.29
CA LEU A 598 -18.78 -41.05 -6.67
C LEU A 598 -18.41 -40.72 -8.13
N SER A 599 -19.23 -39.95 -8.84
CA SER A 599 -19.04 -39.65 -10.27
C SER A 599 -17.86 -38.69 -10.55
N SER A 600 -17.38 -37.96 -9.54
CA SER A 600 -16.34 -36.92 -9.68
C SER A 600 -14.98 -37.26 -9.06
N LEU A 601 -14.85 -38.41 -8.37
CA LEU A 601 -13.57 -38.80 -7.77
C LEU A 601 -12.66 -39.51 -8.79
N PRO A 602 -11.38 -39.13 -8.91
CA PRO A 602 -10.43 -39.87 -9.72
C PRO A 602 -10.19 -41.25 -9.11
N VAL A 603 -10.44 -42.30 -9.91
CA VAL A 603 -10.12 -43.69 -9.54
C VAL A 603 -8.60 -43.78 -9.27
N PRO A 604 -8.16 -44.35 -8.14
CA PRO A 604 -6.74 -44.52 -7.87
C PRO A 604 -6.11 -45.41 -8.96
N VAL A 605 -5.18 -44.84 -9.72
CA VAL A 605 -4.33 -45.57 -10.67
C VAL A 605 -3.34 -46.41 -9.86
N GLY A 606 -3.78 -47.61 -9.47
CA GLY A 606 -2.95 -48.51 -8.68
C GLY A 606 -3.51 -49.90 -8.33
N SER A 607 -4.78 -50.20 -8.63
CA SER A 607 -5.40 -51.49 -8.23
C SER A 607 -5.93 -52.35 -9.39
N PHE A 608 -5.22 -52.40 -10.52
CA PHE A 608 -5.37 -53.50 -11.49
C PHE A 608 -4.14 -54.42 -11.43
N GLY A 609 -4.01 -55.12 -10.29
CA GLY A 609 -3.40 -56.45 -10.28
C GLY A 609 -4.47 -57.42 -10.75
N GLY A 610 -4.28 -58.00 -11.94
CA GLY A 610 -5.25 -58.94 -12.51
C GLY A 610 -5.35 -60.26 -11.72
N PRO A 611 -6.42 -61.04 -11.94
CA PRO A 611 -6.39 -62.45 -11.69
C PRO A 611 -6.02 -63.19 -12.99
N LEU A 612 -4.87 -63.86 -12.96
CA LEU A 612 -4.64 -65.06 -13.74
C LEU A 612 -5.62 -66.13 -13.25
N SER A 613 -6.60 -66.50 -14.07
CA SER A 613 -7.21 -67.84 -14.03
C SER A 613 -7.98 -68.14 -15.33
N LEU A 614 -7.44 -69.08 -16.11
CA LEU A 614 -8.14 -70.05 -16.94
C LEU A 614 -9.19 -69.53 -17.96
N PHE A 615 -8.75 -69.26 -19.19
CA PHE A 615 -9.01 -70.05 -20.42
C PHE A 615 -8.39 -69.35 -21.62
#